data_AF-A0A4U6N7K7-F1
#
_entry.id   AF-A0A4U6N7K7-F1
#
_cell.length_a   1.000
_cell.length_b   1.000
_cell.length_c   1.000
_cell.angle_alpha   90.00
_cell.angle_beta   90.00
_cell.angle_gamma   90.00
#
_symmetry.space_group_name_H-M   'P 1'
#
loop_
_entity.id
_entity.type
_entity.pdbx_description
1 polymer ?
#
loop_
_entity_poly.entity_id
_entity_poly.type
_entity_poly.pdbx_seq_one_letter_code
_entity_poly.pdbx_strand_id
1 'polypeptide(L)'
;MSTTSPQLEPAAVPATVERVAETVLPTRHGLFRMIGYRDSGGIEHVALAQGIDDADGGARSMTRAAPLVRVHSECLTGDAFGSWRCDCGDQLEAALAAIAREGRGVVVYVRGHEGRGIGLLAKLKAYALQDQGIDTVDANTELGLPVDARRYDQAAEILQDLGITSVRLLSGNPAKEEALEELGIAVVERHGLAVSERRENAGYLATKRARMRHDVAPSADAWNSLLDGVVPAAPAPGEAEELTHRYGYLAGATGRIVVGQLRQSLDGFIASRSGDPGFHDDRGDRAHLQRLRALVDAVVVGASTVLAEDCSLSVEDVPGTSPVRVVLDAGAKVGADARVLADDGVPTLWIVARDAAVPEGVPASVEVVRLPMDDFAPARVLDVLQARGMEKVLVEGGGNTVSRFLEAGLLDRLYLTTAPVLVGDGVPGIRFSGSDALAEARTAPVRRFVFGQDICTEFNFAATR
;
A
#
# COMPACT_ATOMS: atom_id res chain seq x y z
N MET A 1 -6.30 -14.10 74.26
CA MET A 1 -6.76 -14.93 73.13
C MET A 1 -6.96 -13.98 71.95
N SER A 2 -5.94 -13.85 71.11
CA SER A 2 -6.01 -13.03 69.90
C SER A 2 -6.13 -14.00 68.73
N THR A 3 -7.30 -14.01 68.10
CA THR A 3 -7.64 -14.87 66.96
C THR A 3 -7.10 -14.23 65.70
N THR A 4 -6.01 -14.79 65.17
CA THR A 4 -5.46 -14.46 63.85
C THR A 4 -6.37 -15.08 62.79
N SER A 5 -6.99 -14.24 61.96
CA SER A 5 -7.72 -14.68 60.76
C SER A 5 -6.73 -15.30 59.76
N PRO A 6 -7.04 -16.46 59.15
CA PRO A 6 -6.19 -17.02 58.11
C PRO A 6 -6.28 -16.16 56.86
N GLN A 7 -5.15 -15.64 56.40
CA GLN A 7 -5.03 -15.09 55.05
C GLN A 7 -5.17 -16.26 54.07
N LEU A 8 -6.23 -16.25 53.26
CA LEU A 8 -6.38 -17.13 52.12
C LEU A 8 -5.27 -16.80 51.12
N GLU A 9 -4.32 -17.72 50.95
CA GLU A 9 -3.46 -17.72 49.78
C GLU A 9 -4.34 -17.86 48.53
N PRO A 10 -4.10 -17.09 47.46
CA PRO A 10 -4.82 -17.29 46.21
C PRO A 10 -4.50 -18.69 45.70
N ALA A 11 -5.52 -19.56 45.65
CA ALA A 11 -5.39 -20.89 45.08
C ALA A 11 -4.87 -20.75 43.65
N ALA A 12 -3.67 -21.26 43.38
CA ALA A 12 -3.15 -21.35 42.03
C ALA A 12 -4.13 -22.19 41.20
N VAL A 13 -4.81 -21.54 40.26
CA VAL A 13 -5.68 -22.23 39.30
C VAL A 13 -4.78 -23.22 38.55
N PRO A 14 -5.10 -24.53 38.53
CA PRO A 14 -4.29 -25.51 37.82
C PRO A 14 -4.23 -25.12 36.34
N ALA A 15 -3.02 -25.11 35.76
CA ALA A 15 -2.82 -24.85 34.35
C ALA A 15 -3.70 -25.81 33.53
N THR A 16 -4.45 -25.26 32.57
CA THR A 16 -5.38 -26.01 31.73
C THR A 16 -4.71 -26.54 30.46
N VAL A 17 -3.44 -26.20 30.24
CA VAL A 17 -2.62 -26.64 29.11
C VAL A 17 -1.38 -27.40 29.58
N GLU A 18 -1.12 -28.57 28.98
CA GLU A 18 0.03 -29.44 29.23
C GLU A 18 0.97 -29.46 28.01
N ARG A 19 2.29 -29.32 28.23
CA ARG A 19 3.32 -29.52 27.20
C ARG A 19 3.52 -31.02 26.97
N VAL A 20 3.26 -31.50 25.74
CA VAL A 20 3.23 -32.94 25.43
C VAL A 20 4.44 -33.41 24.63
N ALA A 21 4.92 -32.59 23.69
CA ALA A 21 5.99 -32.99 22.78
C ALA A 21 6.81 -31.79 22.29
N GLU A 22 8.04 -32.04 21.86
CA GLU A 22 8.92 -31.02 21.30
C GLU A 22 9.76 -31.60 20.16
N THR A 23 9.98 -30.80 19.12
CA THR A 23 10.88 -31.14 18.00
C THR A 23 11.44 -29.89 17.33
N VAL A 24 12.32 -30.08 16.35
CA VAL A 24 12.77 -29.02 15.44
C VAL A 24 11.96 -29.09 14.16
N LEU A 25 11.40 -27.95 13.74
CA LEU A 25 10.66 -27.80 12.49
C LEU A 25 11.46 -26.92 11.52
N PRO A 26 12.09 -27.51 10.48
CA PRO A 26 12.61 -26.75 9.37
C PRO A 26 11.49 -26.15 8.54
N THR A 27 11.55 -24.84 8.30
CA THR A 27 10.59 -24.11 7.48
C THR A 27 11.32 -23.30 6.41
N ARG A 28 10.59 -22.75 5.45
CA ARG A 28 11.14 -21.79 4.48
C ARG A 28 11.68 -20.50 5.11
N HIS A 29 11.27 -20.20 6.35
CA HIS A 29 11.72 -19.01 7.10
C HIS A 29 12.91 -19.31 8.01
N GLY A 30 13.26 -20.58 8.21
CA GLY A 30 14.33 -21.00 9.11
C GLY A 30 13.93 -22.16 10.00
N LEU A 31 14.78 -22.46 10.98
CA LEU A 31 14.56 -23.52 11.96
C LEU A 31 13.79 -22.97 13.16
N PHE A 32 12.67 -23.61 13.48
CA PHE A 32 11.88 -23.31 14.68
C PHE A 32 11.92 -24.48 15.65
N ARG A 33 11.93 -24.18 16.95
CA ARG A 33 11.56 -25.13 18.00
C ARG A 33 10.04 -25.25 17.99
N MET A 34 9.52 -26.43 17.70
CA MET A 34 8.09 -26.71 17.67
C MET A 34 7.69 -27.46 18.93
N ILE A 35 6.75 -26.91 19.68
CA ILE A 35 6.31 -27.44 20.97
C ILE A 35 4.81 -27.71 20.87
N GLY A 36 4.41 -28.96 21.11
CA GLY A 36 3.03 -29.41 21.11
C GLY A 36 2.44 -29.36 22.51
N TYR A 37 1.24 -28.80 22.62
CA TYR A 37 0.48 -28.66 23.85
C TYR A 37 -0.89 -29.33 23.73
N ARG A 38 -1.48 -29.71 24.86
CA ARG A 38 -2.85 -30.22 24.94
C ARG A 38 -3.62 -29.52 26.04
N ASP A 39 -4.80 -29.00 25.72
CA ASP A 39 -5.68 -28.37 26.70
C ASP A 39 -6.57 -29.39 27.43
N SER A 40 -7.28 -28.92 28.47
CA SER A 40 -8.24 -29.72 29.25
C SER A 40 -9.41 -30.29 28.43
N GLY A 41 -9.71 -29.69 27.27
CA GLY A 41 -10.70 -30.16 26.31
C GLY A 41 -10.15 -31.23 25.35
N GLY A 42 -8.85 -31.56 25.44
CA GLY A 42 -8.15 -32.46 24.55
C GLY A 42 -7.76 -31.84 23.21
N ILE A 43 -7.92 -30.52 23.03
CA ILE A 43 -7.49 -29.82 21.83
C ILE A 43 -5.96 -29.68 21.87
N GLU A 44 -5.32 -30.00 20.76
CA GLU A 44 -3.87 -29.91 20.62
C GLU A 44 -3.49 -28.57 20.01
N HIS A 45 -2.57 -27.84 20.62
CA HIS A 45 -2.04 -26.56 20.14
C HIS A 45 -0.55 -26.67 19.84
N VAL A 46 0.01 -25.70 19.12
CA VAL A 46 1.44 -25.68 18.78
C VAL A 46 2.03 -24.30 19.03
N ALA A 47 3.22 -24.25 19.62
CA ALA A 47 4.08 -23.07 19.59
C ALA A 47 5.27 -23.30 18.66
N LEU A 48 5.57 -22.33 17.81
CA LEU A 48 6.78 -22.26 16.99
C LEU A 48 7.65 -21.14 17.56
N ALA A 49 8.73 -21.51 18.23
CA ALA A 49 9.62 -20.61 18.94
C ALA A 49 10.99 -20.52 18.27
N GLN A 50 11.58 -19.33 18.28
CA GLN A 50 12.95 -19.09 17.85
C GLN A 50 13.61 -18.15 18.85
N GLY A 51 14.80 -18.50 19.35
CA GLY A 51 15.52 -17.70 20.35
C GLY A 51 14.81 -17.55 21.70
N ILE A 52 13.93 -18.51 22.04
CA ILE A 52 13.24 -18.61 23.32
C ILE A 52 13.68 -19.91 24.00
N ASP A 53 14.39 -19.75 25.10
CA ASP A 53 14.90 -20.85 25.91
C ASP A 53 14.11 -20.92 27.22
N ASP A 54 13.84 -22.13 27.72
CA ASP A 54 13.06 -22.34 28.96
C ASP A 54 13.75 -21.72 30.20
N ALA A 55 15.05 -21.41 30.10
CA ALA A 55 15.86 -20.79 31.15
C ALA A 55 15.74 -19.25 31.25
N ASP A 56 15.03 -18.58 30.33
CA ASP A 56 14.72 -17.14 30.43
C ASP A 56 13.66 -16.84 31.53
N GLY A 57 13.12 -17.88 32.17
CA GLY A 57 12.17 -17.82 33.28
C GLY A 57 12.74 -17.15 34.54
N GLY A 58 12.38 -15.89 34.76
CA GLY A 58 12.35 -15.25 36.08
C GLY A 58 13.61 -14.49 36.53
N ALA A 59 14.73 -14.54 35.81
CA ALA A 59 15.95 -13.83 36.20
C ALA A 59 16.57 -12.98 35.08
N ARG A 60 16.12 -11.72 35.01
CA ARG A 60 16.95 -10.53 34.70
C ARG A 60 17.82 -10.58 33.42
N SER A 61 17.23 -10.79 32.25
CA SER A 61 17.73 -10.07 31.07
C SER A 61 16.96 -8.77 30.90
N MET A 62 17.17 -7.80 31.79
CA MET A 62 16.66 -6.42 31.60
C MET A 62 17.27 -5.74 30.36
N THR A 63 18.14 -6.43 29.63
CA THR A 63 18.90 -5.94 28.48
C THR A 63 18.33 -6.41 27.15
N ARG A 64 17.34 -7.31 27.11
CA ARG A 64 16.73 -7.79 25.85
C ARG A 64 15.27 -7.34 25.73
N ALA A 65 14.95 -6.78 24.57
CA ALA A 65 13.58 -6.40 24.22
C ALA A 65 12.63 -7.61 24.28
N ALA A 66 11.36 -7.38 24.64
CA ALA A 66 10.33 -8.41 24.68
C ALA A 66 10.23 -9.16 23.33
N PRO A 67 9.94 -10.48 23.33
CA PRO A 67 9.88 -11.27 22.10
C PRO A 67 8.73 -10.83 21.19
N LEU A 68 8.91 -10.98 19.88
CA LEU A 68 7.81 -10.87 18.92
C LEU A 68 6.87 -12.06 19.11
N VAL A 69 5.59 -11.82 19.34
CA VAL A 69 4.61 -12.90 19.55
C VAL A 69 3.43 -12.75 18.61
N ARG A 70 3.05 -13.84 17.95
CA ARG A 70 1.83 -13.95 17.17
C ARG A 70 0.92 -15.00 17.79
N VAL A 71 -0.23 -14.58 18.32
CA VAL A 71 -1.32 -15.49 18.66
C VAL A 71 -2.17 -15.73 17.42
N HIS A 72 -1.86 -16.80 16.69
CA HIS A 72 -2.52 -17.14 15.44
C HIS A 72 -3.78 -17.98 15.72
N SER A 73 -4.90 -17.56 15.13
CA SER A 73 -6.15 -18.31 15.19
C SER A 73 -6.19 -19.29 14.03
N GLU A 74 -6.40 -20.58 14.30
CA GLU A 74 -6.50 -21.63 13.27
C GLU A 74 -7.43 -21.24 12.12
N CYS A 75 -6.94 -21.41 10.89
CA CYS A 75 -7.71 -21.21 9.67
C CYS A 75 -7.20 -22.19 8.60
N LEU A 76 -7.74 -23.40 8.55
CA LEU A 76 -7.29 -24.46 7.63
C LEU A 76 -7.26 -23.96 6.17
N THR A 77 -8.33 -23.30 5.74
CA THR A 77 -8.46 -22.84 4.35
C THR A 77 -7.42 -21.77 3.99
N GLY A 78 -7.07 -20.88 4.94
CA GLY A 78 -6.07 -19.84 4.70
C GLY A 78 -4.65 -20.37 4.85
N ASP A 79 -4.40 -21.10 5.93
CA ASP A 79 -3.07 -21.51 6.36
C ASP A 79 -2.53 -22.68 5.52
N ALA A 80 -3.35 -23.70 5.23
CA ALA A 80 -2.90 -24.90 4.54
C ALA A 80 -3.25 -24.91 3.04
N PHE A 81 -4.42 -24.35 2.66
CA PHE A 81 -4.89 -24.36 1.27
C PHE A 81 -4.67 -23.04 0.53
N GLY A 82 -4.13 -22.00 1.19
CA GLY A 82 -3.78 -20.74 0.54
C GLY A 82 -4.98 -19.93 0.05
N SER A 83 -6.14 -20.06 0.69
CA SER A 83 -7.35 -19.34 0.28
C SER A 83 -7.19 -17.82 0.42
N TRP A 84 -7.48 -17.10 -0.65
CA TRP A 84 -7.54 -15.63 -0.68
C TRP A 84 -8.85 -15.04 -0.15
N ARG A 85 -9.78 -15.84 0.40
CA ARG A 85 -11.02 -15.32 1.00
C ARG A 85 -10.78 -14.63 2.35
N CYS A 86 -9.66 -14.93 2.99
CA CYS A 86 -9.24 -14.30 4.24
C CYS A 86 -7.75 -13.98 4.17
N ASP A 87 -7.28 -13.24 5.16
CA ASP A 87 -5.89 -12.82 5.33
C ASP A 87 -5.09 -13.73 6.28
N CYS A 88 -5.68 -14.81 6.81
CA CYS A 88 -5.04 -15.64 7.84
C CYS A 88 -3.72 -16.27 7.38
N GLY A 89 -3.68 -16.87 6.18
CA GLY A 89 -2.48 -17.51 5.65
C GLY A 89 -1.34 -16.50 5.45
N ASP A 90 -1.64 -15.37 4.81
CA ASP A 90 -0.68 -14.28 4.61
C ASP A 90 -0.16 -13.73 5.95
N GLN A 91 -1.01 -13.62 6.97
CA GLN A 91 -0.59 -13.19 8.32
C GLN A 91 0.28 -14.22 9.03
N LEU A 92 0.01 -15.52 8.88
CA LEU A 92 0.85 -16.56 9.47
C LEU A 92 2.26 -16.51 8.87
N GLU A 93 2.34 -16.40 7.54
CA GLU A 93 3.59 -16.33 6.82
C GLU A 93 4.39 -15.06 7.15
N ALA A 94 3.73 -13.91 7.22
CA ALA A 94 4.35 -12.65 7.63
C ALA A 94 4.87 -12.72 9.07
N ALA A 95 4.15 -13.37 9.99
CA ALA A 95 4.59 -13.53 11.37
C ALA A 95 5.84 -14.41 11.48
N LEU A 96 5.84 -15.56 10.79
CA LEU A 96 6.98 -16.47 10.77
C LEU A 96 8.23 -15.79 10.18
N ALA A 97 8.08 -15.05 9.09
CA ALA A 97 9.17 -14.28 8.49
C ALA A 97 9.70 -13.18 9.43
N ALA A 98 8.81 -12.43 10.10
CA ALA A 98 9.20 -11.38 11.04
C ALA A 98 9.96 -11.94 12.24
N ILE A 99 9.48 -13.05 12.82
CA ILE A 99 10.15 -13.73 13.94
C ILE A 99 11.50 -14.30 13.50
N ALA A 100 11.57 -14.89 12.32
CA ALA A 100 12.82 -15.43 11.78
C ALA A 100 13.89 -14.35 11.59
N ARG A 101 13.49 -13.18 11.05
CA ARG A 101 14.36 -12.02 10.87
C ARG A 101 14.83 -11.43 12.19
N GLU A 102 13.95 -11.36 13.19
CA GLU A 102 14.28 -10.89 14.54
C GLU A 102 15.20 -11.87 15.29
N GLY A 103 15.04 -13.16 15.02
CA GLY A 103 15.75 -14.25 15.71
C GLY A 103 15.25 -14.51 17.14
N ARG A 104 14.21 -13.79 17.60
CA ARG A 104 13.60 -13.97 18.93
C ARG A 104 12.09 -13.75 18.90
N GLY A 105 11.31 -14.83 18.99
CA GLY A 105 9.85 -14.75 19.01
C GLY A 105 9.13 -16.09 19.00
N VAL A 106 7.80 -16.02 19.10
CA VAL A 106 6.91 -17.18 19.15
C VAL A 106 5.65 -16.96 18.29
N VAL A 107 5.30 -17.94 17.46
CA VAL A 107 3.92 -18.10 16.96
C VAL A 107 3.21 -19.11 17.84
N VAL A 108 2.14 -18.71 18.51
CA VAL A 108 1.22 -19.63 19.19
C VAL A 108 0.06 -19.91 18.24
N TYR A 109 0.02 -21.11 17.68
CA TYR A 109 -1.03 -21.59 16.79
C TYR A 109 -2.17 -22.21 17.62
N VAL A 110 -3.21 -21.41 17.86
CA VAL A 110 -4.35 -21.81 18.68
C VAL A 110 -5.37 -22.52 17.81
N ARG A 111 -5.38 -23.85 17.93
CA ARG A 111 -6.42 -24.74 17.37
C ARG A 111 -7.76 -24.60 18.09
N GLY A 112 -8.84 -24.95 17.40
CA GLY A 112 -10.22 -24.72 17.86
C GLY A 112 -10.78 -23.35 17.50
N HIS A 113 -9.99 -22.49 16.83
CA HIS A 113 -10.38 -21.14 16.44
C HIS A 113 -10.96 -21.01 15.02
N GLU A 114 -11.06 -22.12 14.30
CA GLU A 114 -11.59 -22.12 12.93
C GLU A 114 -12.99 -21.47 12.86
N GLY A 115 -13.17 -20.59 11.87
CA GLY A 115 -14.39 -19.82 11.69
C GLY A 115 -14.72 -18.86 12.84
N ARG A 116 -13.74 -18.43 13.64
CA ARG A 116 -13.94 -17.69 14.91
C ARG A 116 -14.57 -18.56 16.02
N GLY A 117 -14.19 -19.83 16.06
CA GLY A 117 -14.63 -20.78 17.09
C GLY A 117 -15.93 -21.53 16.76
N ILE A 118 -16.53 -21.29 15.59
CA ILE A 118 -17.72 -22.04 15.13
C ILE A 118 -17.35 -23.37 14.45
N GLY A 119 -16.07 -23.55 14.11
CA GLY A 119 -15.55 -24.75 13.44
C GLY A 119 -15.65 -24.71 11.91
N LEU A 120 -14.92 -25.63 11.27
CA LEU A 120 -14.72 -25.66 9.82
C LEU A 120 -16.03 -25.82 9.04
N LEU A 121 -16.89 -26.76 9.44
CA LEU A 121 -18.12 -27.05 8.69
C LEU A 121 -19.10 -25.87 8.74
N ALA A 122 -19.21 -25.20 9.89
CA ALA A 122 -20.04 -24.01 10.03
C ALA A 122 -19.50 -22.83 9.21
N LYS A 123 -18.17 -22.64 9.20
CA LYS A 123 -17.51 -21.67 8.31
C LYS A 123 -17.82 -21.92 6.83
N LEU A 124 -17.76 -23.17 6.37
CA LEU A 124 -18.06 -23.50 4.98
C LEU A 124 -19.53 -23.24 4.63
N LYS A 125 -20.46 -23.46 5.57
CA LYS A 125 -21.87 -23.07 5.40
C LYS A 125 -22.03 -21.56 5.28
N ALA A 126 -21.33 -20.79 6.12
CA ALA A 126 -21.34 -19.33 6.03
C ALA A 126 -20.74 -18.83 4.70
N TYR A 127 -19.70 -19.49 4.17
CA TYR A 127 -19.17 -19.21 2.83
C TYR A 127 -20.18 -19.48 1.72
N ALA A 128 -20.94 -20.58 1.80
CA ALA A 128 -21.96 -20.90 0.81
C ALA A 128 -23.09 -19.85 0.76
N LEU A 129 -23.41 -19.22 1.90
CA LEU A 129 -24.34 -18.08 1.97
C LEU A 129 -23.70 -16.79 1.43
N GLN A 130 -22.42 -16.56 1.73
CA GLN A 130 -21.68 -15.41 1.20
C GLN A 130 -21.53 -15.45 -0.32
N ASP A 131 -21.39 -16.64 -0.91
CA ASP A 131 -21.35 -16.83 -2.36
C ASP A 131 -22.68 -16.45 -3.04
N GLN A 132 -23.76 -16.32 -2.26
CA GLN A 132 -25.08 -15.85 -2.69
C GLN A 132 -25.27 -14.34 -2.44
N GLY A 133 -24.23 -13.63 -1.98
CA GLY A 133 -24.22 -12.18 -1.80
C GLY A 133 -24.52 -11.70 -0.37
N ILE A 134 -24.66 -12.61 0.60
CA ILE A 134 -24.93 -12.26 2.01
C ILE A 134 -23.62 -11.88 2.70
N ASP A 135 -23.59 -10.83 3.52
CA ASP A 135 -22.37 -10.45 4.22
C ASP A 135 -21.98 -11.46 5.32
N THR A 136 -20.73 -11.45 5.76
CA THR A 136 -20.19 -12.44 6.71
C THR A 136 -20.89 -12.43 8.08
N VAL A 137 -21.37 -11.29 8.55
CA VAL A 137 -22.07 -11.17 9.85
C VAL A 137 -23.51 -11.68 9.71
N ASP A 138 -24.18 -11.29 8.64
CA ASP A 138 -25.55 -11.70 8.36
C ASP A 138 -25.63 -13.21 8.08
N ALA A 139 -24.65 -13.78 7.37
CA ALA A 139 -24.55 -15.22 7.13
C ALA A 139 -24.40 -16.03 8.42
N ASN A 140 -23.63 -15.54 9.41
CA ASN A 140 -23.49 -16.20 10.70
C ASN A 140 -24.77 -16.09 11.54
N THR A 141 -25.42 -14.93 11.49
CA THR A 141 -26.67 -14.66 12.20
C THR A 141 -27.81 -15.53 11.66
N GLU A 142 -27.90 -15.68 10.33
CA GLU A 142 -28.89 -16.54 9.66
C GLU A 142 -28.70 -18.02 10.00
N LEU A 143 -27.46 -18.46 10.24
CA LEU A 143 -27.14 -19.82 10.70
C LEU A 143 -27.32 -20.01 12.22
N GLY A 144 -27.72 -18.97 12.97
CA GLY A 144 -27.88 -19.02 14.42
C GLY A 144 -26.57 -19.15 15.20
N LEU A 145 -25.46 -18.70 14.62
CA LEU A 145 -24.11 -18.87 15.17
C LEU A 145 -23.61 -17.57 15.86
N PRO A 146 -22.76 -17.69 16.91
CA PRO A 146 -22.12 -16.52 17.50
C PRO A 146 -21.17 -15.85 16.50
N VAL A 147 -21.06 -14.52 16.59
CA VAL A 147 -20.18 -13.72 15.72
C VAL A 147 -18.70 -14.01 16.00
N ASP A 148 -18.33 -14.26 17.26
CA ASP A 148 -16.99 -14.65 17.68
C ASP A 148 -17.08 -15.45 19.00
N ALA A 149 -16.54 -16.67 19.02
CA ALA A 149 -16.56 -17.56 20.18
C ALA A 149 -15.14 -17.92 20.66
N ARG A 150 -14.12 -17.20 20.19
CA ARG A 150 -12.72 -17.50 20.50
C ARG A 150 -12.38 -17.16 21.94
N ARG A 151 -11.50 -17.98 22.54
CA ARG A 151 -10.91 -17.74 23.86
C ARG A 151 -9.39 -17.76 23.73
N TYR A 152 -8.68 -17.01 24.57
CA TYR A 152 -7.23 -16.86 24.48
C TYR A 152 -6.50 -17.35 25.73
N ASP A 153 -7.22 -18.01 26.64
CA ASP A 153 -6.69 -18.63 27.86
C ASP A 153 -5.56 -19.61 27.54
N GLN A 154 -5.75 -20.51 26.56
CA GLN A 154 -4.70 -21.47 26.18
C GLN A 154 -3.46 -20.75 25.63
N ALA A 155 -3.62 -19.61 24.94
CA ALA A 155 -2.48 -18.88 24.39
C ALA A 155 -1.65 -18.21 25.49
N ALA A 156 -2.30 -17.63 26.49
CA ALA A 156 -1.61 -17.02 27.63
C ALA A 156 -0.87 -18.07 28.46
N GLU A 157 -1.50 -19.22 28.74
CA GLU A 157 -0.86 -20.31 29.48
C GLU A 157 0.36 -20.87 28.74
N ILE A 158 0.28 -21.05 27.42
CA ILE A 158 1.43 -21.47 26.60
C ILE A 158 2.57 -20.44 26.68
N LEU A 159 2.27 -19.14 26.65
CA LEU A 159 3.30 -18.10 26.77
C LEU A 159 3.95 -18.13 28.16
N GLN A 160 3.17 -18.29 29.22
CA GLN A 160 3.67 -18.40 30.59
C GLN A 160 4.55 -19.64 30.79
N ASP A 161 4.17 -20.78 30.21
CA ASP A 161 4.98 -22.01 30.22
C ASP A 161 6.33 -21.82 29.50
N LEU A 162 6.37 -20.98 28.46
CA LEU A 162 7.60 -20.56 27.79
C LEU A 162 8.39 -19.48 28.56
N GLY A 163 7.95 -19.10 29.76
CA GLY A 163 8.56 -18.03 30.57
C GLY A 163 8.31 -16.61 30.04
N ILE A 164 7.35 -16.44 29.14
CA ILE A 164 7.03 -15.16 28.49
C ILE A 164 5.86 -14.50 29.24
N THR A 165 6.14 -13.39 29.91
CA THR A 165 5.13 -12.57 30.61
C THR A 165 4.96 -11.18 29.99
N SER A 166 5.78 -10.82 29.01
CA SER A 166 5.69 -9.56 28.26
C SER A 166 5.98 -9.79 26.78
N VAL A 167 5.25 -9.15 25.87
CA VAL A 167 5.33 -9.40 24.43
C VAL A 167 5.25 -8.13 23.59
N ARG A 168 5.89 -8.17 22.41
CA ARG A 168 5.54 -7.29 21.28
C ARG A 168 4.58 -8.06 20.36
N LEU A 169 3.30 -7.72 20.39
CA LEU A 169 2.23 -8.50 19.79
C LEU A 169 2.05 -8.19 18.29
N LEU A 170 2.12 -9.22 17.45
CA LEU A 170 1.84 -9.14 16.01
C LEU A 170 0.33 -9.34 15.74
N SER A 171 -0.49 -8.30 15.99
CA SER A 171 -1.95 -8.33 15.85
C SER A 171 -2.54 -6.99 15.39
N GLY A 172 -3.43 -7.03 14.39
CA GLY A 172 -4.30 -5.90 14.05
C GLY A 172 -5.63 -5.87 14.82
N ASN A 173 -5.81 -6.76 15.81
CA ASN A 173 -7.03 -6.85 16.61
C ASN A 173 -6.77 -6.39 18.05
N PRO A 174 -7.25 -5.21 18.50
CA PRO A 174 -7.13 -4.73 19.88
C PRO A 174 -7.76 -5.68 20.90
N ALA A 175 -8.82 -6.42 20.54
CA ALA A 175 -9.41 -7.40 21.45
C ALA A 175 -8.46 -8.55 21.83
N LYS A 176 -7.43 -8.83 21.01
CA LYS A 176 -6.37 -9.80 21.37
C LYS A 176 -5.37 -9.22 22.37
N GLU A 177 -5.13 -7.91 22.32
CA GLU A 177 -4.30 -7.22 23.30
C GLU A 177 -5.01 -7.19 24.65
N GLU A 178 -6.25 -6.66 24.68
CA GLU A 178 -7.11 -6.63 25.88
C GLU A 178 -7.17 -8.01 26.56
N ALA A 179 -7.46 -9.07 25.78
CA ALA A 179 -7.55 -10.43 26.32
C ALA A 179 -6.24 -10.98 26.89
N LEU A 180 -5.09 -10.67 26.27
CA LEU A 180 -3.79 -11.14 26.77
C LEU A 180 -3.38 -10.40 28.05
N GLU A 181 -3.66 -9.11 28.13
CA GLU A 181 -3.39 -8.30 29.31
C GLU A 181 -4.24 -8.75 30.51
N GLU A 182 -5.53 -9.02 30.30
CA GLU A 182 -6.43 -9.60 31.31
C GLU A 182 -5.94 -10.96 31.82
N LEU A 183 -5.25 -11.73 30.97
CA LEU A 183 -4.67 -13.04 31.29
C LEU A 183 -3.22 -12.96 31.84
N GLY A 184 -2.73 -11.75 32.15
CA GLY A 184 -1.44 -11.54 32.81
C GLY A 184 -0.23 -11.51 31.87
N ILE A 185 -0.43 -11.32 30.56
CA ILE A 185 0.63 -11.10 29.59
C ILE A 185 0.70 -9.61 29.24
N ALA A 186 1.78 -8.93 29.61
CA ALA A 186 1.96 -7.51 29.30
C ALA A 186 2.25 -7.30 27.80
N VAL A 187 1.38 -6.56 27.09
CA VAL A 187 1.64 -6.17 25.71
C VAL A 187 2.40 -4.84 25.71
N VAL A 188 3.72 -4.89 25.54
CA VAL A 188 4.56 -3.67 25.58
C VAL A 188 4.54 -2.89 24.26
N GLU A 189 4.10 -3.55 23.18
CA GLU A 189 3.95 -2.97 21.86
C GLU A 189 3.00 -3.84 21.04
N ARG A 190 2.18 -3.25 20.15
CA ARG A 190 1.36 -3.99 19.20
C ARG A 190 1.61 -3.52 17.76
N HIS A 191 1.96 -4.46 16.90
CA HIS A 191 2.21 -4.26 15.48
C HIS A 191 1.19 -5.02 14.64
N GLY A 192 0.53 -4.34 13.69
CA GLY A 192 -0.22 -5.04 12.67
C GLY A 192 0.71 -5.75 11.68
N LEU A 193 0.25 -6.86 11.11
CA LEU A 193 0.92 -7.51 9.99
C LEU A 193 0.30 -6.98 8.70
N ALA A 194 1.11 -6.30 7.89
CA ALA A 194 0.69 -5.83 6.58
C ALA A 194 0.56 -7.03 5.64
N VAL A 195 -0.65 -7.24 5.14
CA VAL A 195 -1.02 -8.32 4.22
C VAL A 195 -1.83 -7.71 3.08
N SER A 196 -1.54 -8.12 1.84
CA SER A 196 -2.10 -7.49 0.64
C SER A 196 -3.62 -7.67 0.57
N GLU A 197 -4.35 -6.57 0.31
CA GLU A 197 -5.75 -6.66 -0.08
C GLU A 197 -5.87 -7.22 -1.50
N ARG A 198 -6.81 -8.14 -1.70
CA ARG A 198 -7.12 -8.79 -2.97
C ARG A 198 -8.60 -8.63 -3.26
N ARG A 199 -9.02 -8.81 -4.51
CA ARG A 199 -10.43 -8.73 -4.90
C ARG A 199 -11.30 -9.71 -4.10
N GLU A 200 -10.76 -10.90 -3.80
CA GLU A 200 -11.44 -12.00 -3.11
C GLU A 200 -11.63 -11.77 -1.61
N ASN A 201 -10.76 -10.99 -0.95
CA ASN A 201 -10.88 -10.68 0.48
C ASN A 201 -11.32 -9.23 0.76
N ALA A 202 -11.43 -8.34 -0.23
CA ALA A 202 -11.79 -6.94 -0.03
C ALA A 202 -13.08 -6.76 0.79
N GLY A 203 -14.15 -7.50 0.46
CA GLY A 203 -15.41 -7.46 1.21
C GLY A 203 -15.28 -8.02 2.64
N TYR A 204 -14.52 -9.11 2.81
CA TYR A 204 -14.23 -9.69 4.11
C TYR A 204 -13.44 -8.72 5.01
N LEU A 205 -12.38 -8.10 4.46
CA LEU A 205 -11.55 -7.14 5.18
C LEU A 205 -12.32 -5.85 5.51
N ALA A 206 -13.16 -5.36 4.61
CA ALA A 206 -14.06 -4.24 4.87
C ALA A 206 -15.01 -4.52 6.05
N THR A 207 -15.66 -5.69 6.06
CA THR A 207 -16.53 -6.12 7.17
C THR A 207 -15.73 -6.30 8.48
N LYS A 208 -14.52 -6.87 8.40
CA LYS A 208 -13.63 -7.07 9.54
C LYS A 208 -13.24 -5.73 10.20
N ARG A 209 -12.95 -4.70 9.39
CA ARG A 209 -12.69 -3.32 9.83
C ARG A 209 -13.94 -2.66 10.42
N ALA A 210 -15.06 -2.70 9.69
CA ALA A 210 -16.26 -1.94 10.04
C ALA A 210 -17.03 -2.53 11.25
N ARG A 211 -17.01 -3.86 11.42
CA ARG A 211 -17.93 -4.56 12.34
C ARG A 211 -17.24 -5.45 13.38
N MET A 212 -15.95 -5.74 13.26
CA MET A 212 -15.28 -6.78 14.08
C MET A 212 -14.07 -6.27 14.88
N ARG A 213 -14.10 -5.01 15.33
CA ARG A 213 -13.07 -4.33 16.15
C ARG A 213 -11.64 -4.67 15.70
N HIS A 214 -11.36 -4.60 14.41
CA HIS A 214 -9.98 -4.65 13.91
C HIS A 214 -9.53 -3.23 13.66
N ASP A 215 -8.37 -2.89 14.21
CA ASP A 215 -7.71 -1.65 13.86
C ASP A 215 -7.35 -1.71 12.38
N VAL A 216 -7.36 -0.54 11.75
CA VAL A 216 -6.59 -0.34 10.53
C VAL A 216 -5.17 -0.83 10.86
N ALA A 217 -4.59 -1.71 10.04
CA ALA A 217 -3.17 -2.03 10.18
C ALA A 217 -2.42 -0.70 10.33
N PRO A 218 -1.36 -0.58 11.15
CA PRO A 218 -0.58 0.63 11.10
C PRO A 218 -0.12 0.75 9.65
N SER A 219 -0.72 1.68 8.89
CA SER A 219 0.08 2.43 7.97
C SER A 219 1.06 3.12 8.90
N ALA A 220 2.23 2.53 9.11
CA ALA A 220 3.41 3.38 9.22
C ALA A 220 3.34 4.17 7.93
N ASP A 221 2.85 5.40 8.04
CA ASP A 221 2.19 6.15 6.99
C ASP A 221 3.17 6.48 5.88
N ALA A 222 3.53 5.47 5.09
CA ALA A 222 4.59 5.57 4.11
C ALA A 222 4.18 6.59 3.08
N TRP A 223 2.88 6.69 2.79
CA TRP A 223 2.37 7.75 1.96
C TRP A 223 2.61 9.13 2.57
N ASN A 224 2.19 9.41 3.81
CA ASN A 224 2.44 10.73 4.41
C ASN A 224 3.93 10.99 4.67
N SER A 225 4.72 9.97 4.97
CA SER A 225 6.18 10.08 5.07
C SER A 225 6.78 10.51 3.73
N LEU A 226 6.32 9.92 2.62
CA LEU A 226 6.75 10.30 1.28
C LEU A 226 6.28 11.71 0.91
N LEU A 227 5.08 12.12 1.32
CA LEU A 227 4.61 13.51 1.17
C LEU A 227 5.50 14.50 1.94
N ASP A 228 5.97 14.10 3.12
CA ASP A 228 6.92 14.88 3.94
C ASP A 228 8.37 14.80 3.40
N GLY A 229 8.60 14.13 2.27
CA GLY A 229 9.92 13.94 1.66
C GLY A 229 10.81 12.92 2.38
N VAL A 230 10.26 12.18 3.35
CA VAL A 230 10.97 11.14 4.11
C VAL A 230 10.77 9.78 3.43
N VAL A 231 11.87 9.19 2.96
CA VAL A 231 11.86 7.84 2.39
C VAL A 231 12.15 6.82 3.50
N PRO A 232 11.21 5.95 3.86
CA PRO A 232 11.46 4.94 4.89
C PRO A 232 12.61 4.01 4.48
N ALA A 233 13.63 3.88 5.33
CA ALA A 233 14.78 3.02 5.05
C ALA A 233 14.45 1.52 5.09
N ALA A 234 13.43 1.15 5.86
CA ALA A 234 12.91 -0.21 5.98
C ALA A 234 11.38 -0.16 6.06
N PRO A 235 10.69 0.08 4.93
CA PRO A 235 9.24 0.13 4.92
C PRO A 235 8.64 -1.22 5.31
N ALA A 236 7.47 -1.19 5.96
CA ALA A 236 6.75 -2.43 6.25
C ALA A 236 6.40 -3.15 4.93
N PRO A 237 6.49 -4.50 4.86
CA PRO A 237 6.14 -5.26 3.67
C PRO A 237 4.71 -4.95 3.17
N GLY A 238 4.47 -5.09 1.87
CA GLY A 238 3.16 -4.82 1.26
C GLY A 238 3.03 -3.38 0.75
N GLU A 239 1.92 -2.69 1.03
CA GLU A 239 1.65 -1.38 0.44
C GLU A 239 2.74 -0.34 0.78
N ALA A 240 3.22 -0.29 2.03
CA ALA A 240 4.27 0.67 2.42
C ALA A 240 5.58 0.43 1.65
N GLU A 241 6.00 -0.83 1.47
CA GLU A 241 7.15 -1.20 0.65
C GLU A 241 6.91 -0.88 -0.83
N GLU A 242 5.73 -1.17 -1.37
CA GLU A 242 5.39 -0.86 -2.75
C GLU A 242 5.40 0.66 -3.03
N LEU A 243 4.80 1.45 -2.14
CA LEU A 243 4.79 2.92 -2.23
C LEU A 243 6.22 3.47 -2.12
N THR A 244 6.98 3.01 -1.12
CA THR A 244 8.37 3.45 -0.92
C THR A 244 9.25 3.07 -2.10
N HIS A 245 9.12 1.84 -2.61
CA HIS A 245 9.84 1.37 -3.78
C HIS A 245 9.45 2.17 -5.03
N ARG A 246 8.16 2.42 -5.26
CA ARG A 246 7.68 3.10 -6.46
C ARG A 246 8.01 4.58 -6.44
N TYR A 247 7.79 5.28 -5.32
CA TYR A 247 7.83 6.75 -5.24
C TYR A 247 8.97 7.32 -4.41
N GLY A 248 9.72 6.50 -3.67
CA GLY A 248 10.79 6.96 -2.79
C GLY A 248 11.85 7.81 -3.48
N TYR A 249 12.17 7.52 -4.74
CA TYR A 249 13.11 8.34 -5.52
C TYR A 249 12.61 9.77 -5.76
N LEU A 250 11.29 9.96 -5.87
CA LEU A 250 10.66 11.26 -6.14
C LEU A 250 10.45 12.03 -4.83
N ALA A 251 9.96 11.34 -3.80
CA ALA A 251 9.81 11.89 -2.46
C ALA A 251 11.15 12.40 -1.92
N GLY A 252 12.20 11.58 -1.96
CA GLY A 252 13.53 11.90 -1.45
C GLY A 252 14.43 12.72 -2.39
N ALA A 253 13.94 13.18 -3.54
CA ALA A 253 14.73 14.00 -4.45
C ALA A 253 15.04 15.37 -3.81
N THR A 254 16.33 15.74 -3.80
CA THR A 254 16.87 17.01 -3.25
C THR A 254 17.31 18.00 -4.33
N GLY A 255 16.86 17.79 -5.56
CA GLY A 255 17.14 18.65 -6.71
C GLY A 255 16.18 18.36 -7.85
N ARG A 256 16.44 18.99 -9.00
CA ARG A 256 15.57 18.89 -10.17
C ARG A 256 15.35 17.45 -10.60
N ILE A 257 14.08 17.07 -10.71
CA ILE A 257 13.64 15.78 -11.25
C ILE A 257 12.42 15.97 -12.15
N VAL A 258 12.48 15.41 -13.35
CA VAL A 258 11.41 15.50 -14.35
C VAL A 258 10.89 14.11 -14.67
N VAL A 259 9.61 13.90 -14.38
CA VAL A 259 8.91 12.63 -14.58
C VAL A 259 7.90 12.80 -15.70
N GLY A 260 7.93 11.95 -16.72
CA GLY A 260 6.87 11.86 -17.71
C GLY A 260 5.85 10.79 -17.32
N GLN A 261 4.57 11.01 -17.58
CA GLN A 261 3.52 10.00 -17.42
C GLN A 261 2.58 10.04 -18.63
N LEU A 262 2.35 8.87 -19.23
CA LEU A 262 1.47 8.72 -20.38
C LEU A 262 0.78 7.37 -20.35
N ARG A 263 -0.53 7.34 -20.63
CA ARG A 263 -1.29 6.12 -20.86
C ARG A 263 -1.60 5.97 -22.35
N GLN A 264 -1.44 4.77 -22.90
CA GLN A 264 -1.71 4.45 -24.30
C GLN A 264 -2.30 3.04 -24.46
N SER A 265 -2.83 2.76 -25.65
CA SER A 265 -3.19 1.43 -26.11
C SER A 265 -1.96 0.55 -26.35
N LEU A 266 -2.15 -0.76 -26.50
CA LEU A 266 -1.09 -1.73 -26.74
C LEU A 266 -0.32 -1.46 -28.04
N ASP A 267 -0.99 -0.88 -29.04
CA ASP A 267 -0.44 -0.45 -30.31
C ASP A 267 0.01 1.03 -30.35
N GLY A 268 0.05 1.71 -29.21
CA GLY A 268 0.76 2.98 -29.04
C GLY A 268 -0.04 4.25 -29.35
N PHE A 269 -1.36 4.22 -29.18
CA PHE A 269 -2.24 5.37 -29.37
C PHE A 269 -2.85 5.84 -28.04
N ILE A 270 -3.07 7.13 -27.88
CA ILE A 270 -3.63 7.74 -26.65
C ILE A 270 -5.09 8.13 -26.80
N ALA A 271 -5.59 8.13 -28.03
CA ALA A 271 -6.97 8.40 -28.35
C ALA A 271 -7.29 7.80 -29.72
N SER A 272 -8.57 7.64 -30.03
CA SER A 272 -9.02 7.32 -31.38
C SER A 272 -8.70 8.45 -32.38
N ARG A 273 -8.91 8.20 -33.67
CA ARG A 273 -8.72 9.22 -34.71
C ARG A 273 -9.57 10.48 -34.50
N SER A 274 -10.73 10.37 -33.85
CA SER A 274 -11.59 11.50 -33.53
C SER A 274 -11.19 12.22 -32.24
N GLY A 275 -10.12 11.78 -31.56
CA GLY A 275 -9.67 12.34 -30.31
C GLY A 275 -10.41 11.82 -29.08
N ASP A 276 -11.21 10.75 -29.21
CA ASP A 276 -11.87 10.11 -28.06
C ASP A 276 -10.82 9.33 -27.24
N PRO A 277 -10.56 9.72 -25.98
CA PRO A 277 -9.58 9.09 -25.12
C PRO A 277 -10.11 7.82 -24.44
N GLY A 278 -11.33 7.34 -24.78
CA GLY A 278 -12.16 6.30 -24.14
C GLY A 278 -11.54 4.94 -23.79
N PHE A 279 -10.46 4.92 -23.03
CA PHE A 279 -9.99 3.77 -22.29
C PHE A 279 -10.93 3.50 -21.11
N HIS A 280 -11.10 2.22 -20.75
CA HIS A 280 -11.74 1.89 -19.48
C HIS A 280 -10.93 2.51 -18.34
N ASP A 281 -11.62 3.12 -17.38
CA ASP A 281 -11.01 3.79 -16.24
C ASP A 281 -10.45 2.75 -15.25
N ASP A 282 -9.12 2.58 -15.25
CA ASP A 282 -8.45 1.69 -14.30
C ASP A 282 -8.10 2.48 -13.04
N ARG A 283 -8.68 2.07 -11.90
CA ARG A 283 -8.46 2.74 -10.62
C ARG A 283 -6.98 2.74 -10.19
N GLY A 284 -6.18 1.78 -10.64
CA GLY A 284 -4.76 1.68 -10.34
C GLY A 284 -3.94 2.77 -11.05
N ASP A 285 -4.16 2.97 -12.35
CA ASP A 285 -3.48 4.02 -13.12
C ASP A 285 -3.89 5.42 -12.65
N ARG A 286 -5.20 5.64 -12.40
CA ARG A 286 -5.67 6.91 -11.84
C ARG A 286 -5.04 7.19 -10.47
N ALA A 287 -5.03 6.21 -9.57
CA ALA A 287 -4.39 6.36 -8.26
C ALA A 287 -2.88 6.58 -8.37
N HIS A 288 -2.22 6.01 -9.38
CA HIS A 288 -0.79 6.25 -9.63
C HIS A 288 -0.54 7.70 -10.08
N LEU A 289 -1.32 8.20 -11.03
CA LEU A 289 -1.21 9.57 -11.52
C LEU A 289 -1.47 10.59 -10.41
N GLN A 290 -2.52 10.38 -9.61
CA GLN A 290 -2.87 11.22 -8.46
C GLN A 290 -1.73 11.28 -7.42
N ARG A 291 -1.06 10.15 -7.17
CA ARG A 291 0.13 10.09 -6.29
C ARG A 291 1.34 10.81 -6.89
N LEU A 292 1.58 10.70 -8.19
CA LEU A 292 2.65 11.48 -8.84
C LEU A 292 2.39 12.98 -8.69
N ARG A 293 1.16 13.44 -8.96
CA ARG A 293 0.76 14.85 -8.79
C ARG A 293 1.01 15.34 -7.36
N ALA A 294 0.65 14.55 -6.36
CA ALA A 294 0.83 14.88 -4.94
C ALA A 294 2.30 15.00 -4.49
N LEU A 295 3.26 14.48 -5.26
CA LEU A 295 4.69 14.46 -4.92
C LEU A 295 5.55 15.43 -5.73
N VAL A 296 4.95 16.19 -6.65
CA VAL A 296 5.64 17.16 -7.50
C VAL A 296 5.24 18.58 -7.16
N ASP A 297 6.09 19.53 -7.52
CA ASP A 297 5.82 20.96 -7.33
C ASP A 297 4.93 21.49 -8.46
N ALA A 298 5.09 20.93 -9.66
CA ALA A 298 4.37 21.36 -10.86
C ALA A 298 3.96 20.19 -11.76
N VAL A 299 2.79 20.32 -12.38
CA VAL A 299 2.32 19.45 -13.44
C VAL A 299 2.18 20.23 -14.75
N VAL A 300 2.87 19.77 -15.80
CA VAL A 300 2.93 20.39 -17.11
C VAL A 300 2.06 19.63 -18.09
N VAL A 301 1.15 20.35 -18.75
CA VAL A 301 0.24 19.84 -19.78
C VAL A 301 0.31 20.71 -21.03
N GLY A 302 0.04 20.14 -22.20
CA GLY A 302 -0.15 20.92 -23.43
C GLY A 302 -1.62 21.35 -23.63
N ALA A 303 -1.85 22.50 -24.26
CA ALA A 303 -3.19 23.01 -24.58
C ALA A 303 -4.08 21.99 -25.31
N SER A 304 -3.51 21.20 -26.23
CA SER A 304 -4.27 20.18 -26.96
C SER A 304 -4.91 19.14 -26.05
N THR A 305 -4.26 18.78 -24.94
CA THR A 305 -4.82 17.83 -23.97
C THR A 305 -5.91 18.47 -23.14
N VAL A 306 -5.71 19.72 -22.71
CA VAL A 306 -6.76 20.49 -22.00
C VAL A 306 -8.01 20.60 -22.87
N LEU A 307 -7.86 20.90 -24.17
CA LEU A 307 -8.98 21.02 -25.10
C LEU A 307 -9.69 19.69 -25.39
N ALA A 308 -8.99 18.56 -25.27
CA ALA A 308 -9.55 17.24 -25.52
C ALA A 308 -10.26 16.66 -24.28
N GLU A 309 -9.72 16.91 -23.09
CA GLU A 309 -10.11 16.20 -21.86
C GLU A 309 -10.70 17.10 -20.76
N ASP A 310 -10.59 18.42 -20.89
CA ASP A 310 -10.98 19.41 -19.87
C ASP A 310 -10.53 19.00 -18.45
N CYS A 311 -9.23 18.76 -18.33
CA CYS A 311 -8.62 18.25 -17.11
C CYS A 311 -8.53 19.32 -16.02
N SER A 312 -8.68 18.93 -14.75
CA SER A 312 -8.45 19.80 -13.59
C SER A 312 -6.98 19.86 -13.16
N LEU A 313 -6.25 18.76 -13.38
CA LEU A 313 -4.88 18.51 -12.88
C LEU A 313 -4.72 18.57 -11.36
N SER A 314 -5.82 18.57 -10.62
CA SER A 314 -5.87 18.54 -9.16
C SER A 314 -5.57 17.14 -8.60
N VAL A 315 -5.19 17.11 -7.33
CA VAL A 315 -5.17 15.92 -6.48
C VAL A 315 -6.54 15.80 -5.81
N GLU A 316 -7.25 14.68 -6.01
CA GLU A 316 -8.64 14.47 -5.53
C GLU A 316 -8.80 13.19 -4.70
N ASP A 317 -8.25 12.08 -5.20
CA ASP A 317 -8.54 10.73 -4.66
C ASP A 317 -7.50 10.23 -3.64
N VAL A 318 -6.43 10.99 -3.38
CA VAL A 318 -5.32 10.59 -2.48
C VAL A 318 -4.92 11.74 -1.56
N PRO A 319 -4.39 11.46 -0.34
CA PRO A 319 -3.82 12.51 0.51
C PRO A 319 -2.67 13.24 -0.20
N GLY A 320 -2.61 14.55 -0.08
CA GLY A 320 -1.57 15.36 -0.72
C GLY A 320 -2.07 16.74 -1.10
N THR A 321 -1.14 17.61 -1.47
CA THR A 321 -1.47 18.93 -2.01
C THR A 321 -1.47 18.88 -3.54
N SER A 322 -2.31 19.69 -4.18
CA SER A 322 -2.29 19.79 -5.63
C SER A 322 -1.05 20.57 -6.09
N PRO A 323 -0.33 20.10 -7.13
CA PRO A 323 0.81 20.80 -7.68
C PRO A 323 0.37 22.05 -8.44
N VAL A 324 1.32 22.96 -8.71
CA VAL A 324 1.07 24.10 -9.59
C VAL A 324 0.73 23.57 -10.99
N ARG A 325 -0.40 24.04 -11.54
CA ARG A 325 -0.87 23.67 -12.88
C ARG A 325 -0.09 24.49 -13.91
N VAL A 326 0.59 23.86 -14.85
CA VAL A 326 1.36 24.55 -15.89
C VAL A 326 0.79 24.19 -17.25
N VAL A 327 0.14 25.15 -17.90
CA VAL A 327 -0.49 24.96 -19.20
C VAL A 327 0.38 25.59 -20.30
N LEU A 328 0.90 24.77 -21.20
CA LEU A 328 1.65 25.23 -22.37
C LEU A 328 0.69 25.49 -23.53
N ASP A 329 0.44 26.76 -23.82
CA ASP A 329 -0.53 27.20 -24.80
C ASP A 329 -0.05 28.41 -25.59
N ALA A 330 0.89 28.18 -26.51
CA ALA A 330 1.47 29.24 -27.33
C ALA A 330 0.41 30.11 -28.04
N GLY A 331 -0.77 29.55 -28.36
CA GLY A 331 -1.83 30.26 -29.07
C GLY A 331 -2.91 30.87 -28.18
N ALA A 332 -2.84 30.73 -26.85
CA ALA A 332 -3.92 31.08 -25.92
C ALA A 332 -5.29 30.51 -26.36
N LYS A 333 -5.31 29.24 -26.78
CA LYS A 333 -6.49 28.52 -27.27
C LYS A 333 -7.39 27.99 -26.15
N VAL A 334 -6.85 27.77 -24.96
CA VAL A 334 -7.63 27.31 -23.80
C VAL A 334 -8.60 28.42 -23.38
N GLY A 335 -9.88 28.07 -23.24
CA GLY A 335 -10.92 28.99 -22.81
C GLY A 335 -10.77 29.39 -21.34
N ALA A 336 -11.20 30.60 -20.98
CA ALA A 336 -11.13 31.09 -19.59
C ALA A 336 -12.01 30.28 -18.61
N ASP A 337 -12.96 29.50 -19.13
CA ASP A 337 -13.86 28.60 -18.43
C ASP A 337 -13.32 27.17 -18.29
N ALA A 338 -12.16 26.85 -18.87
CA ALA A 338 -11.55 25.53 -18.76
C ALA A 338 -11.24 25.17 -17.30
N ARG A 339 -11.44 23.91 -16.92
CA ARG A 339 -11.28 23.45 -15.53
C ARG A 339 -9.89 23.70 -14.96
N VAL A 340 -8.85 23.62 -15.79
CA VAL A 340 -7.46 23.88 -15.38
C VAL A 340 -7.20 25.36 -15.02
N LEU A 341 -8.05 26.27 -15.48
CA LEU A 341 -7.97 27.71 -15.20
C LEU A 341 -8.97 28.16 -14.12
N ALA A 342 -9.71 27.22 -13.51
CA ALA A 342 -10.72 27.53 -12.50
C ALA A 342 -10.12 28.15 -11.23
N ASP A 343 -10.88 29.07 -10.62
CA ASP A 343 -10.52 29.70 -9.35
C ASP A 343 -10.88 28.80 -8.15
N ASP A 344 -10.20 27.66 -8.06
CA ASP A 344 -10.42 26.58 -7.08
C ASP A 344 -9.36 26.54 -5.97
N GLY A 345 -8.48 27.54 -5.92
CA GLY A 345 -7.39 27.64 -4.95
C GLY A 345 -6.11 26.89 -5.33
N VAL A 346 -6.07 26.20 -6.48
CA VAL A 346 -4.84 25.59 -7.00
C VAL A 346 -4.09 26.60 -7.88
N PRO A 347 -2.82 26.95 -7.60
CA PRO A 347 -2.08 27.90 -8.43
C PRO A 347 -1.94 27.42 -9.88
N THR A 348 -2.11 28.33 -10.84
CA THR A 348 -2.01 28.03 -12.27
C THR A 348 -1.07 29.00 -12.96
N LEU A 349 -0.11 28.44 -13.70
CA LEU A 349 0.78 29.12 -14.62
C LEU A 349 0.32 28.84 -16.05
N TRP A 350 -0.19 29.85 -16.73
CA TRP A 350 -0.58 29.75 -18.13
C TRP A 350 0.49 30.36 -19.03
N ILE A 351 1.27 29.51 -19.69
CA ILE A 351 2.40 29.93 -20.53
C ILE A 351 1.92 30.13 -21.97
N VAL A 352 1.91 31.37 -22.43
CA VAL A 352 1.43 31.80 -23.75
C VAL A 352 2.50 32.54 -24.54
N ALA A 353 2.36 32.58 -25.86
CA ALA A 353 3.30 33.36 -26.67
C ALA A 353 3.17 34.86 -26.35
N ARG A 354 4.27 35.60 -26.47
CA ARG A 354 4.34 37.02 -26.14
C ARG A 354 3.17 37.83 -26.73
N ASP A 355 2.87 37.56 -27.99
CA ASP A 355 1.86 38.29 -28.77
C ASP A 355 0.49 37.57 -28.81
N ALA A 356 0.32 36.49 -28.05
CA ALA A 356 -0.96 35.77 -27.99
C ALA A 356 -2.04 36.63 -27.34
N ALA A 357 -3.22 36.66 -27.96
CA ALA A 357 -4.41 37.31 -27.44
C ALA A 357 -5.04 36.42 -26.36
N VAL A 358 -4.85 36.80 -25.10
CA VAL A 358 -5.43 36.08 -23.96
C VAL A 358 -6.89 36.55 -23.80
N PRO A 359 -7.86 35.63 -23.67
CA PRO A 359 -9.27 35.97 -23.47
C PRO A 359 -9.49 36.87 -22.25
N GLU A 360 -10.53 37.70 -22.30
CA GLU A 360 -11.04 38.38 -21.10
C GLU A 360 -11.68 37.36 -20.14
N GLY A 361 -11.76 37.69 -18.85
CA GLY A 361 -12.43 36.86 -17.84
C GLY A 361 -11.58 35.74 -17.23
N VAL A 362 -10.28 35.69 -17.54
CA VAL A 362 -9.32 34.80 -16.87
C VAL A 362 -9.25 35.15 -15.37
N PRO A 363 -9.39 34.18 -14.45
CA PRO A 363 -9.32 34.46 -13.02
C PRO A 363 -7.99 35.07 -12.59
N ALA A 364 -8.03 35.95 -11.58
CA ALA A 364 -6.83 36.60 -11.05
C ALA A 364 -5.84 35.61 -10.38
N SER A 365 -6.29 34.41 -10.03
CA SER A 365 -5.47 33.31 -9.52
C SER A 365 -4.63 32.63 -10.60
N VAL A 366 -4.89 32.88 -11.88
CA VAL A 366 -4.10 32.38 -13.01
C VAL A 366 -2.99 33.38 -13.35
N GLU A 367 -1.74 32.98 -13.17
CA GLU A 367 -0.57 33.74 -13.61
C GLU A 367 -0.31 33.48 -15.10
N VAL A 368 -0.49 34.50 -15.93
CA VAL A 368 -0.18 34.44 -17.36
C VAL A 368 1.29 34.78 -17.60
N VAL A 369 2.07 33.78 -18.02
CA VAL A 369 3.50 33.94 -18.34
C VAL A 369 3.67 34.05 -19.86
N ARG A 370 4.29 35.15 -20.32
CA ARG A 370 4.47 35.45 -21.74
C ARG A 370 5.89 35.15 -22.20
N LEU A 371 6.05 34.19 -23.11
CA LEU A 371 7.35 33.78 -23.66
C LEU A 371 7.45 34.02 -25.18
N PRO A 372 8.64 34.35 -25.73
CA PRO A 372 8.92 34.17 -27.15
C PRO A 372 8.61 32.74 -27.62
N MET A 373 8.29 32.55 -28.91
CA MET A 373 7.99 31.21 -29.45
C MET A 373 9.14 30.21 -29.26
N ASP A 374 10.39 30.65 -29.40
CA ASP A 374 11.57 29.80 -29.22
C ASP A 374 11.79 29.38 -27.74
N ASP A 375 11.22 30.12 -26.79
CA ASP A 375 11.28 29.83 -25.36
C ASP A 375 10.24 28.80 -24.89
N PHE A 376 9.44 28.23 -25.81
CA PHE A 376 8.60 27.05 -25.53
C PHE A 376 9.38 25.73 -25.57
N ALA A 377 10.70 25.77 -25.78
CA ALA A 377 11.54 24.58 -25.67
C ALA A 377 11.46 24.00 -24.24
N PRO A 378 11.40 22.66 -24.08
CA PRO A 378 11.31 22.02 -22.77
C PRO A 378 12.32 22.51 -21.72
N ALA A 379 13.57 22.77 -22.10
CA ALA A 379 14.59 23.31 -21.20
C ALA A 379 14.24 24.70 -20.67
N ARG A 380 13.73 25.58 -21.53
CA ARG A 380 13.33 26.95 -21.16
C ARG A 380 12.08 26.94 -20.26
N VAL A 381 11.15 26.03 -20.52
CA VAL A 381 10.00 25.80 -19.62
C VAL A 381 10.49 25.40 -18.23
N LEU A 382 11.43 24.45 -18.12
CA LEU A 382 12.01 24.07 -16.82
C LEU A 382 12.75 25.24 -16.14
N ASP A 383 13.46 26.09 -16.88
CA ASP A 383 14.11 27.27 -16.30
C ASP A 383 13.09 28.25 -15.68
N VAL A 384 11.93 28.43 -16.33
CA VAL A 384 10.82 29.27 -15.83
C VAL A 384 10.24 28.71 -14.53
N LEU A 385 10.12 27.37 -14.43
CA LEU A 385 9.65 26.69 -13.23
C LEU A 385 10.68 26.74 -12.09
N GLN A 386 11.95 26.49 -12.41
CA GLN A 386 13.05 26.54 -11.46
C GLN A 386 13.24 27.94 -10.87
N ALA A 387 13.08 29.00 -11.69
CA ALA A 387 13.11 30.38 -11.20
C ALA A 387 12.01 30.71 -10.17
N ARG A 388 10.97 29.87 -10.09
CA ARG A 388 9.89 29.94 -9.09
C ARG A 388 10.03 28.91 -7.97
N GLY A 389 11.18 28.23 -7.89
CA GLY A 389 11.46 27.23 -6.85
C GLY A 389 10.81 25.86 -7.06
N MET A 390 10.28 25.58 -8.25
CA MET A 390 9.72 24.27 -8.59
C MET A 390 10.81 23.38 -9.18
N GLU A 391 11.13 22.27 -8.53
CA GLU A 391 12.23 21.37 -8.90
C GLU A 391 11.73 20.00 -9.35
N LYS A 392 10.63 19.52 -8.76
CA LYS A 392 9.97 18.26 -9.10
C LYS A 392 8.85 18.55 -10.09
N VAL A 393 8.99 18.09 -11.32
CA VAL A 393 8.07 18.39 -12.42
C VAL A 393 7.50 17.11 -13.00
N LEU A 394 6.17 17.01 -13.03
CA LEU A 394 5.45 15.98 -13.77
C LEU A 394 5.06 16.52 -15.15
N VAL A 395 5.47 15.86 -16.21
CA VAL A 395 4.99 16.09 -17.56
C VAL A 395 3.90 15.07 -17.82
N GLU A 396 2.66 15.50 -17.63
CA GLU A 396 1.49 14.70 -17.94
C GLU A 396 1.20 14.80 -19.44
N GLY A 397 0.35 13.92 -19.99
CA GLY A 397 0.04 13.87 -21.42
C GLY A 397 -0.30 15.23 -22.06
N GLY A 398 -0.43 15.31 -23.37
CA GLY A 398 -0.47 14.22 -24.34
C GLY A 398 0.87 13.87 -24.96
N GLY A 399 0.80 12.96 -25.93
CA GLY A 399 1.97 12.35 -26.58
C GLY A 399 3.01 13.36 -27.07
N ASN A 400 2.58 14.50 -27.63
CA ASN A 400 3.51 15.54 -28.10
C ASN A 400 4.34 16.16 -26.96
N THR A 401 3.69 16.61 -25.88
CA THR A 401 4.38 17.27 -24.76
C THR A 401 5.41 16.34 -24.12
N VAL A 402 4.99 15.12 -23.75
CA VAL A 402 5.89 14.10 -23.18
C VAL A 402 7.04 13.78 -24.16
N SER A 403 6.75 13.64 -25.45
CA SER A 403 7.77 13.31 -26.45
C SER A 403 8.81 14.41 -26.64
N ARG A 404 8.42 15.70 -26.57
CA ARG A 404 9.38 16.81 -26.66
C ARG A 404 10.37 16.80 -25.49
N PHE A 405 9.89 16.51 -24.28
CA PHE A 405 10.77 16.38 -23.11
C PHE A 405 11.67 15.14 -23.20
N LEU A 406 11.15 14.03 -23.74
CA LEU A 406 11.94 12.83 -24.01
C LEU A 406 13.03 13.11 -25.05
N GLU A 407 12.67 13.71 -26.18
CA GLU A 407 13.58 14.02 -27.29
C GLU A 407 14.72 14.94 -26.85
N ALA A 408 14.39 15.97 -26.06
CA ALA A 408 15.34 16.89 -25.44
C ALA A 408 16.24 16.25 -24.36
N GLY A 409 16.01 14.98 -24.00
CA GLY A 409 16.80 14.26 -23.00
C GLY A 409 16.62 14.79 -21.59
N LEU A 410 15.44 15.37 -21.29
CA LEU A 410 15.17 16.02 -20.00
C LEU A 410 14.36 15.15 -19.05
N LEU A 411 13.67 14.11 -19.52
CA LEU A 411 12.98 13.17 -18.63
C LEU A 411 13.98 12.31 -17.86
N ASP A 412 13.96 12.39 -16.54
CA ASP A 412 14.71 11.51 -15.65
C ASP A 412 14.03 10.15 -15.57
N ARG A 413 12.69 10.16 -15.51
CA ARG A 413 11.86 8.96 -15.56
C ARG A 413 10.68 9.14 -16.50
N LEU A 414 10.20 8.03 -17.04
CA LEU A 414 8.98 7.97 -17.83
C LEU A 414 8.17 6.77 -17.39
N TYR A 415 6.95 7.01 -16.93
CA TYR A 415 5.92 5.99 -16.76
C TYR A 415 5.08 5.92 -18.03
N LEU A 416 5.02 4.73 -18.62
CA LEU A 416 4.24 4.43 -19.80
C LEU A 416 3.25 3.32 -19.47
N THR A 417 2.01 3.70 -19.17
CA THR A 417 0.93 2.76 -18.93
C THR A 417 0.35 2.28 -20.25
N THR A 418 0.31 0.96 -20.43
CA THR A 418 -0.24 0.32 -21.63
C THR A 418 -1.49 -0.45 -21.28
N ALA A 419 -2.62 -0.02 -21.82
CA ALA A 419 -3.90 -0.72 -21.73
C ALA A 419 -3.97 -1.85 -22.76
N PRO A 420 -4.60 -3.00 -22.46
CA PRO A 420 -4.71 -4.15 -23.37
C PRO A 420 -5.80 -3.93 -24.44
N VAL A 421 -5.72 -2.79 -25.14
CA VAL A 421 -6.64 -2.36 -26.20
C VAL A 421 -5.83 -2.13 -27.47
N LEU A 422 -6.41 -2.42 -28.63
CA LEU A 422 -5.85 -2.11 -29.95
C LEU A 422 -6.74 -1.07 -30.63
N VAL A 423 -6.17 0.07 -31.04
CA VAL A 423 -6.90 1.19 -31.65
C VAL A 423 -6.78 1.16 -33.18
N GLY A 424 -5.66 0.67 -33.70
CA GLY A 424 -5.33 0.55 -35.12
C GLY A 424 -4.89 1.87 -35.76
N ASP A 425 -5.67 2.94 -35.56
CA ASP A 425 -5.37 4.28 -36.08
C ASP A 425 -5.98 5.37 -35.18
N GLY A 426 -5.13 6.23 -34.64
CA GLY A 426 -5.52 7.22 -33.67
C GLY A 426 -4.44 8.27 -33.41
N VAL A 427 -4.62 9.04 -32.32
CA VAL A 427 -3.60 10.00 -31.88
C VAL A 427 -2.45 9.20 -31.28
N PRO A 428 -1.22 9.29 -31.83
CA PRO A 428 -0.10 8.51 -31.33
C PRO A 428 0.32 8.98 -29.94
N GLY A 429 0.80 8.04 -29.13
CA GLY A 429 1.44 8.33 -27.85
C GLY A 429 2.83 8.91 -28.04
N ILE A 430 3.86 8.16 -27.65
CA ILE A 430 5.24 8.63 -27.72
C ILE A 430 5.75 8.62 -29.17
N ARG A 431 6.21 9.77 -29.66
CA ARG A 431 6.79 9.98 -30.99
C ARG A 431 7.92 11.00 -30.95
N PHE A 432 9.12 10.57 -31.30
CA PHE A 432 10.31 11.42 -31.38
C PHE A 432 11.19 10.99 -32.57
N SER A 433 12.16 11.82 -32.94
CA SER A 433 13.11 11.49 -34.00
C SER A 433 14.04 10.36 -33.54
N GLY A 434 13.90 9.18 -34.15
CA GLY A 434 14.70 7.99 -33.86
C GLY A 434 15.88 7.80 -34.82
N SER A 435 16.67 6.76 -34.59
CA SER A 435 17.67 6.25 -35.55
C SER A 435 17.03 5.23 -36.50
N ASP A 436 17.59 5.10 -37.70
CA ASP A 436 17.25 4.05 -38.66
C ASP A 436 17.69 2.65 -38.18
N ALA A 437 18.61 2.58 -37.21
CA ALA A 437 19.10 1.34 -36.63
C ALA A 437 18.46 1.04 -35.26
N LEU A 438 17.81 -0.12 -35.13
CA LEU A 438 17.17 -0.53 -33.86
C LEU A 438 18.18 -0.70 -32.71
N ALA A 439 19.44 -1.02 -33.01
CA ALA A 439 20.51 -1.08 -32.01
C ALA A 439 20.81 0.28 -31.37
N GLU A 440 20.45 1.37 -32.03
CA GLU A 440 20.58 2.76 -31.55
C GLU A 440 19.28 3.28 -30.94
N ALA A 441 18.26 2.41 -30.78
CA ALA A 441 17.02 2.77 -30.12
C ALA A 441 17.28 3.17 -28.66
N ARG A 442 16.58 4.20 -28.20
CA ARG A 442 16.68 4.67 -26.82
C ARG A 442 16.18 3.58 -25.87
N THR A 443 17.02 3.21 -24.92
CA THR A 443 16.71 2.24 -23.87
C THR A 443 17.18 2.74 -22.52
N ALA A 444 16.58 2.23 -21.45
CA ALA A 444 16.93 2.53 -20.07
C ALA A 444 16.57 1.33 -19.18
N PRO A 445 17.16 1.21 -17.97
CA PRO A 445 16.68 0.26 -16.97
C PRO A 445 15.18 0.46 -16.71
N VAL A 446 14.43 -0.64 -16.67
CA VAL A 446 12.98 -0.59 -16.50
C VAL A 446 12.49 -1.30 -15.25
N ARG A 447 11.41 -0.79 -14.67
CA ARG A 447 10.55 -1.48 -13.70
C ARG A 447 9.15 -1.61 -14.27
N ARG A 448 8.38 -2.59 -13.80
CA ARG A 448 7.00 -2.81 -14.27
C ARG A 448 6.05 -2.93 -13.09
N PHE A 449 4.89 -2.30 -13.23
CA PHE A 449 3.80 -2.33 -12.27
C PHE A 449 2.52 -2.76 -12.98
N VAL A 450 1.67 -3.50 -12.27
CA VAL A 450 0.40 -4.00 -12.80
C VAL A 450 -0.73 -3.17 -12.18
N PHE A 451 -1.52 -2.50 -13.02
CA PHE A 451 -2.67 -1.70 -12.63
C PHE A 451 -3.93 -2.35 -13.22
N GLY A 452 -4.52 -3.28 -12.47
CA GLY A 452 -5.64 -4.08 -12.97
C GLY A 452 -5.25 -4.92 -14.19
N GLN A 453 -5.69 -4.49 -15.37
CA GLN A 453 -5.32 -5.12 -16.65
C GLN A 453 -4.23 -4.35 -17.41
N ASP A 454 -3.91 -3.14 -16.97
CA ASP A 454 -2.88 -2.28 -17.57
C ASP A 454 -1.50 -2.63 -17.02
N ILE A 455 -0.48 -2.43 -17.85
CA ILE A 455 0.93 -2.58 -17.47
C ILE A 455 1.60 -1.22 -17.55
N CYS A 456 2.06 -0.71 -16.40
CA CYS A 456 2.88 0.49 -16.33
C CYS A 456 4.36 0.13 -16.38
N THR A 457 5.04 0.55 -17.44
CA THR A 457 6.49 0.40 -17.57
C THR A 457 7.16 1.71 -17.23
N GLU A 458 8.01 1.70 -16.22
CA GLU A 458 8.84 2.84 -15.84
C GLU A 458 10.22 2.70 -16.48
N PHE A 459 10.64 3.72 -17.24
CA PHE A 459 11.98 3.87 -17.77
C PHE A 459 12.78 4.82 -16.87
N ASN A 460 13.97 4.42 -16.44
CA ASN A 460 14.87 5.24 -15.62
C ASN A 460 16.03 5.79 -16.46
N PHE A 461 15.80 6.89 -17.18
CA PHE A 461 16.80 7.54 -18.02
C PHE A 461 17.91 8.21 -17.20
N ALA A 462 17.64 8.60 -15.95
CA ALA A 462 18.67 9.14 -15.06
C ALA A 462 19.79 8.13 -14.75
N ALA A 463 19.50 6.82 -14.76
CA ALA A 463 20.51 5.78 -14.54
C ALA A 463 21.48 5.60 -15.72
N THR A 464 21.21 6.20 -16.87
CA THR A 464 22.04 6.11 -18.07
C THR A 464 22.86 7.36 -18.37
N ARG A 465 22.74 8.41 -17.54
CA ARG A 465 23.44 9.69 -17.71
C ARG A 465 24.75 9.77 -16.95
#